data_AF-F8D6G0-F1
#
_entry.id   AF-F8D6G0-F1
#
_cell.length_a   1.000
_cell.length_b   1.000
_cell.length_c   1.000
_cell.angle_alpha   90.00
_cell.angle_beta   90.00
_cell.angle_gamma   90.00
#
_symmetry.space_group_name_H-M   'P 1'
#
loop_
_entity.id
_entity.type
_entity.pdbx_description
1 polymer ?
#
loop_
_entity_poly.entity_id
_entity_poly.type
_entity_poly.pdbx_seq_one_letter_code
_entity_poly.pdbx_strand_id
1 'polypeptide(L)'
;MIVPTRARRAVSLAALATLVTALCVTTAVGTAAAGDQTAIVWSEPETVAAEPGETVELEVVLQSGGSHDAGVEAVTLVAQYHPDYLSVVDVERGPWLAGGGSGNDGDGDVRTAETIADENGTAILEQRRDPAAGGVSGVGTVATVTVEVAEDAPAATTDIAFDATDVSLTSEWPTPVVDEPTTIEIDGGGERVAPDEFEHPDPDEFDLEETAEANSTTGDGADDGDENESTGSGPAETTDATESIPGFTIAGTAAVSAVLAVTGAFAARRNRSRR
;
A
#
# COMPACT_ATOMS: atom_id res chain seq x y z
N MET A 1 38.16 -33.20 42.57
CA MET A 1 37.04 -32.26 42.67
C MET A 1 37.23 -31.23 41.56
N ILE A 2 36.51 -31.38 40.45
CA ILE A 2 36.66 -30.60 39.22
C ILE A 2 35.28 -30.02 38.90
N VAL A 3 35.18 -28.69 38.83
CA VAL A 3 33.95 -28.00 38.41
C VAL A 3 34.27 -27.21 37.13
N PRO A 4 33.65 -27.53 35.98
CA PRO A 4 33.92 -26.85 34.72
C PRO A 4 33.05 -25.59 34.50
N THR A 5 33.75 -24.47 34.35
CA THR A 5 33.69 -23.46 33.25
C THR A 5 32.35 -22.88 32.77
N ARG A 6 32.02 -21.68 33.27
CA ARG A 6 31.00 -20.72 32.77
C ARG A 6 31.40 -19.96 31.48
N ALA A 7 32.12 -20.58 30.54
CA ALA A 7 32.80 -19.85 29.46
C ALA A 7 32.30 -20.15 28.03
N ARG A 8 31.04 -20.58 27.85
CA ARG A 8 30.52 -20.98 26.52
C ARG A 8 29.26 -20.26 26.03
N ARG A 9 28.71 -19.28 26.75
CA ARG A 9 27.44 -18.62 26.37
C ARG A 9 27.57 -17.29 25.61
N ALA A 10 28.78 -16.82 25.31
CA ALA A 10 28.97 -15.46 24.79
C ALA A 10 29.33 -15.37 23.29
N VAL A 11 29.34 -16.48 22.54
CA VAL A 11 29.81 -16.49 21.13
C VAL A 11 28.69 -16.71 20.11
N SER A 12 27.47 -17.07 20.54
CA SER A 12 26.36 -17.40 19.62
C SER A 12 25.47 -16.22 19.22
N LEU A 13 25.61 -15.04 19.84
CA LEU A 13 24.76 -13.88 19.56
C LEU A 13 25.32 -12.92 18.49
N ALA A 14 26.61 -13.02 18.16
CA ALA A 14 27.24 -12.10 17.20
C ALA A 14 27.22 -12.60 15.74
N ALA A 15 26.80 -13.84 15.49
CA ALA A 15 26.77 -14.42 14.15
C ALA A 15 25.39 -14.31 13.46
N LEU A 16 24.32 -14.08 14.22
CA LEU A 16 22.96 -13.93 13.67
C LEU A 16 22.67 -12.49 13.20
N ALA A 17 23.28 -11.49 13.86
CA ALA A 17 23.07 -10.08 13.53
C ALA A 17 23.68 -9.67 12.17
N THR A 18 24.71 -10.37 11.69
CA THR A 18 25.39 -10.04 10.42
C THR A 18 24.74 -10.67 9.19
N LEU A 19 23.84 -11.65 9.36
CA LEU A 19 23.12 -12.29 8.25
C LEU A 19 21.86 -11.50 7.85
N VAL A 20 21.25 -10.76 8.79
CA VAL A 20 20.03 -9.97 8.56
C VAL A 20 20.32 -8.69 7.75
N THR A 21 21.49 -8.09 7.87
CA THR A 21 21.80 -6.83 7.15
C THR A 21 22.25 -7.01 5.70
N ALA A 22 22.42 -8.26 5.22
CA ALA A 22 22.90 -8.55 3.87
C ALA A 22 21.78 -8.74 2.84
N LEU A 23 20.50 -8.64 3.25
CA LEU A 23 19.33 -8.93 2.40
C LEU A 23 18.49 -7.70 2.02
N CYS A 24 19.01 -6.47 2.15
CA CYS A 24 18.23 -5.24 1.89
C CYS A 24 18.74 -4.41 0.71
N VAL A 25 19.32 -5.02 -0.32
CA VAL A 25 19.63 -4.30 -1.58
C VAL A 25 19.15 -5.12 -2.77
N THR A 26 17.84 -5.35 -2.83
CA THR A 26 17.15 -5.61 -4.10
C THR A 26 16.95 -4.26 -4.77
N THR A 27 17.90 -3.86 -5.62
CA THR A 27 17.67 -2.78 -6.56
C THR A 27 16.55 -3.22 -7.49
N ALA A 28 15.35 -2.66 -7.30
CA ALA A 28 14.24 -2.74 -8.23
C ALA A 28 14.70 -2.13 -9.57
N VAL A 29 15.21 -2.98 -10.46
CA VAL A 29 15.51 -2.60 -11.83
C VAL A 29 14.18 -2.64 -12.57
N GLY A 30 13.43 -1.54 -12.50
CA GLY A 30 12.18 -1.38 -13.24
C GLY A 30 12.43 -1.54 -14.73
N THR A 31 12.09 -2.71 -15.28
CA THR A 31 12.00 -2.89 -16.72
C THR A 31 10.85 -2.04 -17.21
N ALA A 32 11.15 -0.92 -17.87
CA ALA A 32 10.17 -0.18 -18.66
C ALA A 32 9.78 -1.03 -19.88
N ALA A 33 8.95 -2.04 -19.65
CA ALA A 33 8.22 -2.73 -20.69
C ALA A 33 6.97 -1.89 -20.99
N ALA A 34 6.88 -1.36 -22.21
CA ALA A 34 5.72 -0.65 -22.71
C ALA A 34 4.57 -1.64 -23.02
N GLY A 35 4.07 -2.33 -21.99
CA GLY A 35 2.92 -3.22 -22.06
C GLY A 35 2.10 -3.01 -20.79
N ASP A 36 0.85 -2.61 -20.96
CA ASP A 36 -0.22 -2.40 -19.99
C ASP A 36 0.23 -2.14 -18.54
N GLN A 37 0.22 -0.85 -18.17
CA GLN A 37 0.57 -0.41 -16.82
C GLN A 37 -0.36 -1.11 -15.82
N THR A 38 0.22 -2.03 -15.05
CA THR A 38 -0.45 -2.80 -13.99
C THR A 38 -0.32 -2.02 -12.67
N ALA A 39 -1.39 -2.02 -11.89
CA ALA A 39 -1.36 -1.56 -10.50
C ALA A 39 -0.93 -2.70 -9.59
N ILE A 40 -0.04 -2.43 -8.63
CA ILE A 40 0.41 -3.42 -7.66
C ILE A 40 -0.04 -2.98 -6.28
N VAL A 41 -0.69 -3.85 -5.52
CA VAL A 41 -1.19 -3.60 -4.17
C VAL A 41 -0.49 -4.55 -3.20
N TRP A 42 0.00 -4.05 -2.07
CA TRP A 42 0.58 -4.86 -1.00
C TRP A 42 0.39 -4.18 0.34
N SER A 43 0.69 -4.87 1.44
CA SER A 43 0.70 -4.28 2.77
C SER A 43 2.11 -4.16 3.35
N GLU A 44 2.28 -3.20 4.26
CA GLU A 44 3.43 -3.11 5.14
C GLU A 44 2.97 -3.26 6.60
N PRO A 45 3.54 -4.23 7.35
CA PRO A 45 4.43 -5.30 6.88
C PRO A 45 3.70 -6.35 6.01
N GLU A 46 4.45 -7.09 5.17
CA GLU A 46 3.93 -8.21 4.36
C GLU A 46 3.68 -9.48 5.20
N THR A 47 4.31 -9.59 6.36
CA THR A 47 4.14 -10.70 7.28
C THR A 47 4.11 -10.19 8.72
N VAL A 48 3.10 -10.59 9.47
CA VAL A 48 2.91 -10.26 10.89
C VAL A 48 2.82 -11.54 11.70
N ALA A 49 3.52 -11.60 12.83
CA ALA A 49 3.26 -12.60 13.85
C ALA A 49 2.38 -11.96 14.94
N ALA A 50 1.28 -12.62 15.29
CA ALA A 50 0.29 -12.10 16.24
C ALA A 50 -0.19 -13.18 17.21
N GLU A 51 -0.54 -12.78 18.43
CA GLU A 51 -1.20 -13.63 19.42
C GLU A 51 -2.74 -13.56 19.28
N PRO A 52 -3.49 -14.59 19.67
CA PRO A 52 -4.95 -14.50 19.75
C PRO A 52 -5.41 -13.31 20.62
N GLY A 53 -6.34 -12.50 20.10
CA GLY A 53 -6.81 -11.26 20.73
C GLY A 53 -5.91 -10.04 20.51
N GLU A 54 -4.83 -10.16 19.72
CA GLU A 54 -3.98 -9.01 19.34
C GLU A 54 -4.60 -8.21 18.18
N THR A 55 -4.46 -6.89 18.24
CA THR A 55 -4.80 -5.97 17.16
C THR A 55 -3.53 -5.56 16.42
N VAL A 56 -3.56 -5.59 15.09
CA VAL A 56 -2.45 -5.23 14.19
C VAL A 56 -2.90 -4.17 13.19
N GLU A 57 -2.02 -3.23 12.88
CA GLU A 57 -2.27 -2.20 11.86
C GLU A 57 -1.44 -2.53 10.61
N LEU A 58 -2.08 -2.47 9.44
CA LEU A 58 -1.48 -2.77 8.14
C LEU A 58 -1.57 -1.54 7.24
N GLU A 59 -0.43 -1.02 6.79
CA GLU A 59 -0.41 0.04 5.80
C GLU A 59 -0.53 -0.57 4.40
N VAL A 60 -1.67 -0.36 3.73
CA VAL A 60 -1.86 -0.83 2.36
C VAL A 60 -1.28 0.18 1.39
N VAL A 61 -0.32 -0.28 0.58
CA VAL A 61 0.43 0.51 -0.40
C VAL A 61 -0.02 0.14 -1.80
N LEU A 62 -0.19 1.16 -2.63
CA LEU A 62 -0.47 1.02 -4.05
C LEU A 62 0.70 1.60 -4.86
N GLN A 63 1.14 0.85 -5.88
CA GLN A 63 1.97 1.35 -6.96
C GLN A 63 1.19 1.36 -8.26
N SER A 64 1.09 2.52 -8.89
CA SER A 64 0.53 2.65 -10.24
C SER A 64 1.36 3.60 -11.08
N GLY A 65 1.70 3.17 -12.30
CA GLY A 65 2.36 4.02 -13.28
C GLY A 65 1.44 5.05 -13.93
N GLY A 66 0.12 5.01 -13.65
CA GLY A 66 -0.90 5.70 -14.44
C GLY A 66 -0.87 5.25 -15.91
N SER A 67 -1.21 6.16 -16.82
CA SER A 67 -0.96 6.13 -18.26
C SER A 67 -0.23 7.38 -18.73
N HIS A 68 0.08 7.52 -20.02
CA HIS A 68 0.85 8.66 -20.54
C HIS A 68 0.31 10.02 -20.07
N ASP A 69 -1.02 10.16 -20.04
CA ASP A 69 -1.71 11.40 -19.69
C ASP A 69 -2.79 11.19 -18.60
N ALA A 70 -2.86 10.00 -17.97
CA ALA A 70 -3.91 9.67 -17.00
C ALA A 70 -3.34 9.11 -15.69
N GLY A 71 -3.60 9.75 -14.57
CA GLY A 71 -3.36 9.19 -13.24
C GLY A 71 -4.57 8.43 -12.70
N VAL A 72 -4.37 7.75 -11.58
CA VAL A 72 -5.44 7.13 -10.77
C VAL A 72 -6.33 8.23 -10.20
N GLU A 73 -7.64 8.11 -10.43
CA GLU A 73 -8.65 9.02 -9.87
C GLU A 73 -9.48 8.39 -8.75
N ALA A 74 -9.62 7.06 -8.76
CA ALA A 74 -10.34 6.33 -7.75
C ALA A 74 -9.71 4.96 -7.47
N VAL A 75 -9.87 4.51 -6.23
CA VAL A 75 -9.44 3.20 -5.74
C VAL A 75 -10.57 2.62 -4.92
N THR A 76 -10.99 1.40 -5.24
CA THR A 76 -11.88 0.59 -4.42
C THR A 76 -11.02 -0.51 -3.81
N LEU A 77 -10.52 -0.28 -2.60
CA LEU A 77 -9.73 -1.26 -1.86
C LEU A 77 -10.67 -2.31 -1.28
N VAL A 78 -10.38 -3.58 -1.53
CA VAL A 78 -11.13 -4.71 -0.96
C VAL A 78 -10.16 -5.60 -0.22
N ALA A 79 -10.37 -5.78 1.09
CA ALA A 79 -9.61 -6.69 1.92
C ALA A 79 -10.48 -7.91 2.26
N GLN A 80 -10.06 -9.10 1.82
CA GLN A 80 -10.74 -10.36 2.09
C GLN A 80 -9.92 -11.23 3.05
N TYR A 81 -10.57 -11.81 4.06
CA TYR A 81 -9.92 -12.55 5.14
C TYR A 81 -10.83 -13.64 5.70
N HIS A 82 -10.27 -14.67 6.33
CA HIS A 82 -11.10 -15.72 6.95
C HIS A 82 -11.69 -15.25 8.30
N PRO A 83 -13.03 -15.09 8.43
CA PRO A 83 -13.64 -14.43 9.59
C PRO A 83 -13.56 -15.24 10.89
N ASP A 84 -13.37 -16.56 10.82
CA ASP A 84 -13.12 -17.38 12.03
C ASP A 84 -11.75 -17.11 12.68
N TYR A 85 -10.83 -16.41 12.00
CA TYR A 85 -9.46 -16.16 12.48
C TYR A 85 -9.17 -14.68 12.68
N LEU A 86 -9.66 -13.83 11.78
CA LEU A 86 -9.39 -12.41 11.73
C LEU A 86 -10.69 -11.63 11.68
N SER A 87 -10.67 -10.39 12.16
CA SER A 87 -11.73 -9.41 12.02
C SER A 87 -11.12 -8.07 11.64
N VAL A 88 -11.54 -7.47 10.54
CA VAL A 88 -11.17 -6.08 10.23
C VAL A 88 -12.11 -5.17 11.01
N VAL A 89 -11.56 -4.34 11.88
CA VAL A 89 -12.37 -3.47 12.75
C VAL A 89 -12.37 -2.02 12.32
N ASP A 90 -11.41 -1.62 11.48
CA ASP A 90 -11.30 -0.26 10.95
C ASP A 90 -10.53 -0.24 9.63
N VAL A 91 -10.91 0.68 8.73
CA VAL A 91 -10.21 0.92 7.46
C VAL A 91 -10.12 2.41 7.19
N GLU A 92 -8.96 3.00 7.48
CA GLU A 92 -8.75 4.44 7.33
C GLU A 92 -8.15 4.79 5.97
N ARG A 93 -8.64 5.87 5.35
CA ARG A 93 -8.04 6.39 4.13
C ARG A 93 -6.59 6.87 4.36
N GLY A 94 -5.69 6.42 3.48
CA GLY A 94 -4.33 6.93 3.34
C GLY A 94 -4.22 8.25 2.54
N PRO A 95 -3.06 8.93 2.62
CA PRO A 95 -2.86 10.24 2.01
C PRO A 95 -2.56 10.21 0.50
N TRP A 96 -2.24 9.04 -0.07
CA TRP A 96 -1.67 8.96 -1.42
C TRP A 96 -2.58 9.56 -2.49
N LEU A 97 -3.87 9.19 -2.50
CA LEU A 97 -4.81 9.64 -3.52
C LEU A 97 -5.11 11.14 -3.45
N ALA A 98 -4.86 11.80 -2.32
CA ALA A 98 -4.94 13.25 -2.19
C ALA A 98 -3.74 13.99 -2.84
N GLY A 99 -2.72 13.26 -3.30
CA GLY A 99 -1.50 13.81 -3.90
C GLY A 99 -0.29 13.80 -2.95
N GLY A 100 -0.44 13.31 -1.72
CA GLY A 100 0.59 13.31 -0.69
C GLY A 100 1.87 12.51 -1.02
N GLY A 101 1.85 11.67 -2.06
CA GLY A 101 2.99 10.83 -2.47
C GLY A 101 3.60 11.11 -3.86
N SER A 102 3.00 12.00 -4.68
CA SER A 102 3.28 12.05 -6.12
C SER A 102 3.96 13.36 -6.60
N GLY A 103 4.14 14.34 -5.72
CA GLY A 103 4.69 15.65 -6.10
C GLY A 103 3.77 16.47 -7.03
N ASN A 104 2.53 16.00 -7.23
CA ASN A 104 1.45 16.79 -7.79
C ASN A 104 0.71 17.48 -6.64
N ASP A 105 0.97 18.77 -6.46
CA ASP A 105 0.31 19.66 -5.49
C ASP A 105 -1.14 20.00 -5.91
N GLY A 106 -1.90 19.02 -6.40
CA GLY A 106 -3.27 19.24 -6.85
C GLY A 106 -4.23 19.21 -5.67
N ASP A 107 -4.82 20.38 -5.35
CA ASP A 107 -5.89 20.64 -4.35
C ASP A 107 -7.22 19.88 -4.63
N GLY A 108 -7.15 18.58 -4.90
CA GLY A 108 -8.34 17.74 -5.09
C GLY A 108 -8.82 17.19 -3.76
N ASP A 109 -10.09 17.42 -3.42
CA ASP A 109 -10.73 16.75 -2.30
C ASP A 109 -10.87 15.25 -2.63
N VAL A 110 -10.79 14.38 -1.61
CA VAL A 110 -11.01 12.93 -1.77
C VAL A 110 -12.28 12.57 -1.02
N ARG A 111 -13.28 12.09 -1.77
CA ARG A 111 -14.47 11.46 -1.19
C ARG A 111 -14.15 10.03 -0.81
N THR A 112 -14.73 9.57 0.30
CA THR A 112 -14.55 8.23 0.81
C THR A 112 -15.87 7.60 1.21
N ALA A 113 -16.00 6.30 0.99
CA ALA A 113 -17.05 5.47 1.55
C ALA A 113 -16.42 4.16 2.04
N GLU A 114 -16.92 3.63 3.15
CA GLU A 114 -16.39 2.43 3.77
C GLU A 114 -17.52 1.46 4.13
N THR A 115 -17.21 0.17 4.13
CA THR A 115 -18.08 -0.89 4.62
C THR A 115 -17.24 -2.02 5.17
N ILE A 116 -17.57 -2.46 6.38
CA ILE A 116 -16.96 -3.62 7.03
C ILE A 116 -18.07 -4.66 7.19
N ALA A 117 -17.99 -5.72 6.38
CA ALA A 117 -18.88 -6.87 6.42
C ALA A 117 -18.15 -8.04 7.11
N ASP A 118 -17.98 -7.91 8.42
CA ASP A 118 -17.12 -8.80 9.20
C ASP A 118 -17.53 -10.28 9.13
N GLU A 119 -18.84 -10.56 9.21
CA GLU A 119 -19.39 -11.92 9.06
C GLU A 119 -19.13 -12.53 7.67
N ASN A 120 -18.82 -11.71 6.68
CA ASN A 120 -18.49 -12.09 5.31
C ASN A 120 -16.98 -12.07 5.05
N GLY A 121 -16.16 -11.74 6.05
CA GLY A 121 -14.70 -11.64 5.90
C GLY A 121 -14.28 -10.62 4.86
N THR A 122 -14.99 -9.49 4.75
CA THR A 122 -14.74 -8.50 3.70
C THR A 122 -14.82 -7.08 4.25
N ALA A 123 -13.80 -6.28 3.98
CA ALA A 123 -13.80 -4.84 4.23
C ALA A 123 -13.51 -4.07 2.94
N ILE A 124 -14.26 -3.00 2.70
CA ILE A 124 -14.21 -2.21 1.47
C ILE A 124 -13.99 -0.75 1.83
N LEU A 125 -13.04 -0.11 1.15
CA LEU A 125 -12.81 1.33 1.20
C LEU A 125 -12.78 1.89 -0.23
N GLU A 126 -13.79 2.68 -0.56
CA GLU A 126 -13.82 3.48 -1.78
C GLU A 126 -13.22 4.85 -1.55
N GLN A 127 -12.43 5.29 -2.50
CA GLN A 127 -11.84 6.62 -2.51
C GLN A 127 -11.86 7.19 -3.92
N ARG A 128 -12.29 8.45 -4.08
CA ARG A 128 -12.32 9.13 -5.37
C ARG A 128 -11.95 10.61 -5.24
N ARG A 129 -11.08 11.09 -6.13
CA ARG A 129 -10.75 12.52 -6.25
C ARG A 129 -11.91 13.30 -6.87
N ASP A 130 -12.24 14.47 -6.31
CA ASP A 130 -13.12 15.46 -6.93
C ASP A 130 -12.58 16.89 -6.75
N PRO A 131 -12.18 17.59 -7.83
CA PRO A 131 -12.07 17.08 -9.20
C PRO A 131 -10.90 16.08 -9.33
N ALA A 132 -11.00 15.16 -10.29
CA ALA A 132 -9.95 14.18 -10.54
C ALA A 132 -8.57 14.81 -10.82
N ALA A 133 -8.56 15.99 -11.47
CA ALA A 133 -7.38 16.83 -11.69
C ALA A 133 -6.17 16.09 -12.32
N GLY A 134 -6.44 15.15 -13.24
CA GLY A 134 -5.42 14.34 -13.91
C GLY A 134 -4.95 13.13 -13.11
N GLY A 135 -5.45 12.93 -11.89
CA GLY A 135 -5.17 11.77 -11.04
C GLY A 135 -3.77 11.75 -10.42
N VAL A 136 -3.42 10.62 -9.80
CA VAL A 136 -2.16 10.40 -9.09
C VAL A 136 -1.44 9.17 -9.65
N SER A 137 -0.11 9.21 -9.68
CA SER A 137 0.73 8.06 -10.05
C SER A 137 1.93 7.94 -9.09
N GLY A 138 2.68 6.85 -9.18
CA GLY A 138 3.77 6.55 -8.27
C GLY A 138 3.38 5.50 -7.24
N VAL A 139 3.95 5.62 -6.04
CA VAL A 139 3.78 4.65 -4.95
C VAL A 139 3.41 5.37 -3.65
N GLY A 140 2.52 4.79 -2.85
CA GLY A 140 2.29 5.23 -1.48
C GLY A 140 1.05 4.61 -0.84
N THR A 141 0.86 4.94 0.45
CA THR A 141 -0.19 4.36 1.29
C THR A 141 -1.58 4.84 0.87
N VAL A 142 -2.42 3.91 0.46
CA VAL A 142 -3.82 4.14 0.10
C VAL A 142 -4.77 3.94 1.27
N ALA A 143 -4.43 3.06 2.22
CA ALA A 143 -5.24 2.84 3.41
C ALA A 143 -4.40 2.32 4.58
N THR A 144 -4.94 2.46 5.78
CA THR A 144 -4.51 1.72 6.97
C THR A 144 -5.65 0.80 7.38
N VAL A 145 -5.38 -0.50 7.46
CA VAL A 145 -6.38 -1.52 7.86
C VAL A 145 -6.03 -1.99 9.26
N THR A 146 -6.97 -1.89 10.19
CA THR A 146 -6.82 -2.40 11.55
C THR A 146 -7.51 -3.75 11.67
N VAL A 147 -6.74 -4.77 12.06
CA VAL A 147 -7.17 -6.17 12.10
C VAL A 147 -7.03 -6.71 13.51
N GLU A 148 -8.06 -7.36 14.03
CA GLU A 148 -8.02 -8.11 15.27
C GLU A 148 -7.93 -9.61 14.99
N VAL A 149 -7.06 -10.31 15.71
CA VAL A 149 -7.02 -11.78 15.71
C VAL A 149 -8.06 -12.29 16.71
N ALA A 150 -8.90 -13.25 16.29
CA ALA A 150 -9.91 -13.83 17.17
C ALA A 150 -9.29 -14.39 18.46
N GLU A 151 -9.92 -14.14 19.62
CA GLU A 151 -9.39 -14.53 20.94
C GLU A 151 -9.21 -16.05 21.10
N ASP A 152 -9.98 -16.84 20.36
CA ASP A 152 -9.96 -18.31 20.34
C ASP A 152 -9.33 -18.90 19.07
N ALA A 153 -8.68 -18.07 18.25
CA ALA A 153 -7.99 -18.51 17.06
C ALA A 153 -6.92 -19.57 17.41
N PRO A 154 -6.93 -20.75 16.77
CA PRO A 154 -5.85 -21.72 16.94
C PRO A 154 -4.60 -21.24 16.20
N ALA A 155 -3.44 -21.81 16.58
CA ALA A 155 -2.18 -21.58 15.87
C ALA A 155 -2.32 -21.95 14.38
N ALA A 156 -2.16 -20.97 13.50
CA ALA A 156 -2.39 -21.09 12.07
C ALA A 156 -1.64 -20.00 11.30
N THR A 157 -1.49 -20.19 10.00
CA THR A 157 -1.02 -19.15 9.09
C THR A 157 -2.17 -18.81 8.16
N THR A 158 -2.64 -17.57 8.18
CA THR A 158 -3.72 -17.11 7.28
C THR A 158 -3.27 -15.87 6.52
N ASP A 159 -4.06 -15.42 5.56
CA ASP A 159 -3.74 -14.24 4.77
C ASP A 159 -4.90 -13.26 4.70
N ILE A 160 -4.56 -12.01 4.36
CA ILE A 160 -5.51 -10.98 3.91
C ILE A 160 -5.20 -10.72 2.44
N ALA A 161 -6.16 -11.00 1.57
CA ALA A 161 -6.05 -10.82 0.13
C ALA A 161 -6.60 -9.47 -0.32
N PHE A 162 -6.00 -8.90 -1.38
CA PHE A 162 -6.41 -7.62 -1.96
C PHE A 162 -6.72 -7.73 -3.46
N ASP A 163 -6.84 -8.95 -3.99
CA ASP A 163 -6.99 -9.25 -5.42
C ASP A 163 -8.29 -8.69 -6.04
N ALA A 164 -9.32 -8.49 -5.21
CA ALA A 164 -10.59 -7.88 -5.60
C ALA A 164 -10.53 -6.33 -5.65
N THR A 165 -9.37 -5.72 -5.39
CA THR A 165 -9.19 -4.26 -5.48
C THR A 165 -9.34 -3.76 -6.92
N ASP A 166 -10.08 -2.66 -7.11
CA ASP A 166 -10.18 -1.96 -8.39
C ASP A 166 -9.43 -0.62 -8.38
N VAL A 167 -8.80 -0.30 -9.51
CA VAL A 167 -8.09 0.96 -9.73
C VAL A 167 -8.58 1.61 -11.02
N SER A 168 -9.21 2.77 -10.86
CA SER A 168 -9.75 3.57 -11.95
C SER A 168 -8.84 4.74 -12.30
N LEU A 169 -8.50 4.86 -13.58
CA LEU A 169 -7.73 5.99 -14.10
C LEU A 169 -8.67 7.10 -14.60
N THR A 170 -8.14 8.30 -14.70
CA THR A 170 -8.81 9.41 -15.43
C THR A 170 -9.05 9.10 -16.91
N SER A 171 -8.38 8.10 -17.45
CA SER A 171 -8.74 7.47 -18.71
C SER A 171 -9.71 6.33 -18.45
N GLU A 172 -10.77 6.19 -19.26
CA GLU A 172 -11.82 5.16 -19.13
C GLU A 172 -11.34 3.70 -19.38
N TRP A 173 -10.04 3.42 -19.27
CA TRP A 173 -9.47 2.10 -19.44
C TRP A 173 -9.20 1.45 -18.07
N PRO A 174 -9.74 0.23 -17.83
CA PRO A 174 -9.47 -0.49 -16.60
C PRO A 174 -7.98 -0.83 -16.48
N THR A 175 -7.47 -0.74 -15.27
CA THR A 175 -6.09 -1.09 -14.94
C THR A 175 -6.07 -2.47 -14.30
N PRO A 176 -5.33 -3.46 -14.85
CA PRO A 176 -5.18 -4.73 -14.17
C PRO A 176 -4.48 -4.51 -12.83
N VAL A 177 -5.00 -5.14 -11.78
CA VAL A 177 -4.43 -5.14 -10.44
C VAL A 177 -3.76 -6.48 -10.17
N VAL A 178 -2.59 -6.42 -9.55
CA VAL A 178 -1.89 -7.57 -8.98
C VAL A 178 -1.70 -7.28 -7.51
N ASP A 179 -2.06 -8.22 -6.65
CA ASP A 179 -1.88 -8.07 -5.21
C ASP A 179 -0.74 -8.96 -4.67
N GLU A 180 -0.21 -8.54 -3.53
CA GLU A 180 0.65 -9.34 -2.67
C GLU A 180 -0.06 -9.43 -1.30
N PRO A 181 -0.65 -10.59 -0.97
CA PRO A 181 -1.46 -10.72 0.24
C PRO A 181 -0.60 -10.60 1.51
N THR A 182 -1.19 -10.08 2.58
CA THR A 182 -0.54 -10.03 3.90
C THR A 182 -0.61 -11.41 4.54
N THR A 183 0.51 -11.96 5.03
CA THR A 183 0.49 -13.19 5.83
C THR A 183 0.44 -12.89 7.33
N ILE A 184 -0.50 -13.50 8.04
CA ILE A 184 -0.63 -13.44 9.50
C ILE A 184 -0.28 -14.82 10.09
N GLU A 185 0.76 -14.87 10.92
CA GLU A 185 1.19 -16.04 11.70
C GLU A 185 0.63 -15.97 13.12
N ILE A 186 -0.47 -16.69 13.38
CA ILE A 186 -1.15 -16.71 14.67
C ILE A 186 -0.47 -17.72 15.60
N ASP A 187 -0.08 -17.30 16.80
CA ASP A 187 0.62 -18.14 17.82
C ASP A 187 1.83 -18.90 17.25
N GLY A 188 2.62 -18.21 16.40
CA GLY A 188 3.80 -18.79 15.75
C GLY A 188 3.52 -19.60 14.48
N GLY A 189 2.32 -19.49 13.92
CA GLY A 189 1.92 -20.10 12.65
C GLY A 189 1.38 -21.52 12.77
N GLY A 190 1.15 -22.18 11.63
CA GLY A 190 0.64 -23.56 11.66
C GLY A 190 0.17 -24.08 10.30
N GLU A 191 -0.97 -24.77 10.30
CA GLU A 191 -1.69 -25.09 9.07
C GLU A 191 -2.02 -23.78 8.34
N ARG A 192 -1.88 -23.78 7.01
CA ARG A 192 -2.27 -22.62 6.22
C ARG A 192 -3.77 -22.67 5.97
N VAL A 193 -4.46 -21.59 6.31
CA VAL A 193 -5.89 -21.38 6.02
C VAL A 193 -6.00 -20.19 5.09
N ALA A 194 -6.30 -20.47 3.82
CA ALA A 194 -6.39 -19.41 2.82
C ALA A 194 -7.73 -18.67 2.91
N PRO A 195 -7.80 -17.37 2.55
CA PRO A 195 -9.04 -16.61 2.57
C PRO A 195 -10.09 -17.19 1.61
N ASP A 196 -9.68 -17.74 0.46
CA ASP A 196 -10.58 -18.36 -0.54
C ASP A 196 -11.23 -19.68 -0.08
N GLU A 197 -10.84 -20.20 1.09
CA GLU A 197 -11.57 -21.28 1.75
C GLU A 197 -12.92 -20.81 2.33
N PHE A 198 -13.09 -19.50 2.52
CA PHE A 198 -14.34 -18.85 2.86
C PHE A 198 -14.98 -18.23 1.60
N GLU A 199 -16.31 -18.33 1.48
CA GLU A 199 -17.03 -17.76 0.35
C GLU A 199 -17.33 -16.28 0.60
N HIS A 200 -16.54 -15.42 -0.04
CA HIS A 200 -16.75 -13.97 0.00
C HIS A 200 -17.85 -13.54 -0.99
N PRO A 201 -18.75 -12.64 -0.58
CA PRO A 201 -19.67 -11.99 -1.52
C PRO A 201 -18.89 -11.14 -2.52
N ASP A 202 -19.48 -10.92 -3.69
CA ASP A 202 -18.90 -10.01 -4.69
C ASP A 202 -18.90 -8.58 -4.12
N PRO A 203 -17.77 -7.84 -4.17
CA PRO A 203 -17.71 -6.47 -3.67
C PRO A 203 -18.75 -5.54 -4.31
N ASP A 204 -19.19 -5.81 -5.54
CA ASP A 204 -20.23 -5.03 -6.23
C ASP A 204 -21.63 -5.21 -5.63
N GLU A 205 -21.84 -6.20 -4.74
CA GLU A 205 -23.12 -6.42 -4.05
C GLU A 205 -23.31 -5.49 -2.85
N PHE A 206 -22.27 -4.78 -2.41
CA PHE A 206 -22.35 -3.83 -1.30
C PHE A 206 -22.75 -2.44 -1.77
N ASP A 207 -23.77 -1.86 -1.15
CA ASP A 207 -24.20 -0.49 -1.41
C ASP A 207 -23.41 0.49 -0.53
N LEU A 208 -22.37 1.10 -1.10
CA LEU A 208 -21.44 2.01 -0.41
C LEU A 208 -21.91 3.47 -0.42
N GLU A 209 -22.91 3.81 -1.24
CA GLU A 209 -23.42 5.18 -1.34
C GLU A 209 -24.26 5.56 -0.10
N GLU A 210 -24.85 4.59 0.60
CA GLU A 210 -25.71 4.84 1.78
C GLU A 210 -24.91 5.24 3.03
N THR A 211 -23.66 4.79 3.18
CA THR A 211 -22.82 5.07 4.37
C THR A 211 -22.13 6.44 4.35
N ALA A 212 -21.92 7.04 3.18
CA ALA A 212 -21.23 8.33 3.05
C ALA A 212 -21.99 9.50 3.71
N GLU A 213 -23.32 9.43 3.85
CA GLU A 213 -24.12 10.50 4.45
C GLU A 213 -24.07 10.52 5.99
N ALA A 214 -23.71 9.39 6.62
CA ALA A 214 -23.78 9.24 8.08
C ALA A 214 -22.66 9.95 8.85
N ASN A 215 -21.52 10.26 8.20
CA ASN A 215 -20.39 10.95 8.85
C ASN A 215 -20.37 12.47 8.62
N SER A 216 -21.38 13.02 7.93
CA SER A 216 -21.61 14.45 7.88
C SER A 216 -22.24 14.92 9.20
N THR A 217 -21.40 15.14 10.22
CA THR A 217 -21.82 15.80 11.45
C THR A 217 -22.45 17.14 11.07
N THR A 218 -23.77 17.21 11.20
CA THR A 218 -24.60 18.39 11.02
C THR A 218 -24.12 19.47 11.97
N GLY A 219 -23.28 20.36 11.47
CA GLY A 219 -23.04 21.68 12.04
C GLY A 219 -24.27 22.52 11.77
N ASP A 220 -25.29 22.38 12.62
CA ASP A 220 -26.47 23.23 12.64
C ASP A 220 -26.04 24.64 13.07
N GLY A 221 -25.61 25.43 12.10
CA GLY A 221 -25.12 26.80 12.23
C GLY A 221 -25.96 27.71 11.35
N ALA A 222 -27.07 28.18 11.90
CA ALA A 222 -27.81 29.32 11.40
C ALA A 222 -26.88 30.55 11.27
N ASP A 223 -26.84 31.19 10.11
CA ASP A 223 -26.81 32.66 10.04
C ASP A 223 -27.14 33.18 8.64
N ASP A 224 -27.68 34.38 8.67
CA ASP A 224 -28.53 35.07 7.71
C ASP A 224 -27.85 35.53 6.42
N GLY A 225 -28.70 35.83 5.43
CA GLY A 225 -28.33 36.10 4.05
C GLY A 225 -27.63 37.42 3.79
N ASP A 226 -27.04 37.50 2.60
CA ASP A 226 -26.90 38.76 1.88
C ASP A 226 -26.85 38.49 0.38
N GLU A 227 -27.85 39.03 -0.32
CA GLU A 227 -27.98 39.00 -1.77
C GLU A 227 -27.01 40.01 -2.36
N ASN A 228 -25.99 39.56 -3.12
CA ASN A 228 -25.16 40.47 -3.90
C ASN A 228 -25.15 40.06 -5.38
N GLU A 229 -26.07 40.66 -6.13
CA GLU A 229 -26.06 40.67 -7.59
C GLU A 229 -24.83 41.43 -8.10
N SER A 230 -23.94 40.75 -8.83
CA SER A 230 -22.90 41.41 -9.62
C SER A 230 -22.95 40.93 -11.07
N THR A 231 -23.58 41.76 -11.88
CA THR A 231 -23.57 41.76 -13.34
C THR A 231 -22.17 42.06 -13.87
N GLY A 232 -21.65 41.23 -14.78
CA GLY A 232 -20.41 41.53 -15.50
C GLY A 232 -20.17 40.64 -16.72
N SER A 233 -20.88 40.91 -17.81
CA SER A 233 -20.59 40.35 -19.14
C SER A 233 -19.33 40.96 -19.76
N GLY A 234 -18.52 40.13 -20.40
CA GLY A 234 -17.51 40.57 -21.36
C GLY A 234 -16.92 39.38 -22.14
N PRO A 235 -17.08 39.31 -23.48
CA PRO A 235 -16.43 38.32 -24.33
C PRO A 235 -15.12 38.87 -24.92
N ALA A 236 -14.10 38.03 -25.04
CA ALA A 236 -12.94 38.24 -25.92
C ALA A 236 -12.49 36.85 -26.40
N GLU A 237 -12.87 36.45 -27.61
CA GLU A 237 -12.06 36.54 -28.84
C GLU A 237 -10.75 35.74 -28.80
N THR A 238 -10.85 34.56 -29.41
CA THR A 238 -9.90 33.86 -30.29
C THR A 238 -8.45 34.35 -30.35
N THR A 239 -7.52 33.44 -30.05
CA THR A 239 -6.26 33.33 -30.80
C THR A 239 -5.97 31.88 -31.15
N ASP A 240 -6.11 31.63 -32.44
CA ASP A 240 -5.57 30.54 -33.23
C ASP A 240 -4.04 30.73 -33.37
N ALA A 241 -3.25 29.70 -33.05
CA ALA A 241 -1.82 29.61 -33.43
C ALA A 241 -1.28 28.19 -33.26
N THR A 242 -1.46 27.38 -34.31
CA THR A 242 -0.42 26.60 -35.01
C THR A 242 0.76 26.00 -34.21
N GLU A 243 0.86 24.67 -34.31
CA GLU A 243 2.04 23.90 -34.67
C GLU A 243 3.44 24.34 -34.16
N SER A 244 4.03 23.49 -33.33
CA SER A 244 5.46 23.15 -33.44
C SER A 244 5.76 21.81 -32.77
N ILE A 245 5.90 20.77 -33.61
CA ILE A 245 6.61 19.52 -33.28
C ILE A 245 8.03 19.66 -33.83
N PRO A 246 9.03 19.89 -32.96
CA PRO A 246 10.35 19.30 -33.21
C PRO A 246 11.08 18.90 -31.91
N GLY A 247 11.50 17.64 -31.79
CA GLY A 247 12.56 17.29 -30.83
C GLY A 247 12.51 15.92 -30.16
N PHE A 248 12.32 14.84 -30.91
CA PHE A 248 12.81 13.53 -30.46
C PHE A 248 14.34 13.57 -30.37
N THR A 249 14.87 13.81 -29.18
CA THR A 249 16.25 13.47 -28.84
C THR A 249 16.23 12.34 -27.81
N ILE A 250 16.23 11.11 -28.34
CA ILE A 250 16.63 9.91 -27.61
C ILE A 250 18.14 10.06 -27.36
N ALA A 251 18.52 10.41 -26.13
CA ALA A 251 19.90 10.37 -25.67
C ALA A 251 19.98 9.38 -24.51
N GLY A 252 20.20 8.10 -24.86
CA GLY A 252 20.70 7.14 -23.90
C GLY A 252 22.18 7.40 -23.62
N THR A 253 22.61 7.32 -22.37
CA THR A 253 23.94 6.79 -22.01
C THR A 253 24.08 6.55 -20.50
N ALA A 254 24.27 5.27 -20.19
CA ALA A 254 25.06 4.67 -19.12
C ALA A 254 25.73 5.56 -18.06
N ALA A 255 25.45 5.26 -16.79
CA ALA A 255 26.39 5.45 -15.69
C ALA A 255 26.15 4.41 -14.56
N VAL A 256 26.54 3.15 -14.79
CA VAL A 256 26.77 2.20 -13.69
C VAL A 256 28.12 2.56 -13.07
N SER A 257 28.07 3.27 -11.94
CA SER A 257 29.25 3.63 -11.17
C SER A 257 29.42 2.69 -9.98
N ALA A 258 30.59 2.09 -9.91
CA ALA A 258 31.01 1.10 -8.94
C ALA A 258 31.05 1.63 -7.50
N VAL A 259 30.50 0.84 -6.56
CA VAL A 259 30.85 0.92 -5.13
C VAL A 259 31.01 -0.51 -4.60
N LEU A 260 32.24 -1.00 -4.56
CA LEU A 260 32.62 -2.18 -3.78
C LEU A 260 34.06 -1.99 -3.29
N ALA A 261 34.18 -1.37 -2.12
CA ALA A 261 35.40 -1.36 -1.33
C ALA A 261 35.01 -1.38 0.15
N VAL A 262 35.86 -2.03 0.96
CA VAL A 262 35.74 -2.23 2.42
C VAL A 262 34.82 -3.43 2.73
N THR A 263 35.29 -4.61 3.15
CA THR A 263 36.06 -4.86 4.38
C THR A 263 36.61 -6.29 4.35
N GLY A 264 37.90 -6.51 4.56
CA GLY A 264 38.46 -7.87 4.56
C GLY A 264 39.89 -7.97 5.06
N ALA A 265 40.16 -7.54 6.29
CA ALA A 265 41.47 -7.72 6.90
C ALA A 265 41.41 -7.85 8.43
N PHE A 266 40.81 -8.94 8.93
CA PHE A 266 41.06 -9.40 10.31
C PHE A 266 40.84 -10.91 10.43
N ALA A 267 41.84 -11.73 10.11
CA ALA A 267 42.03 -13.08 10.70
C ALA A 267 43.29 -13.76 10.16
N ALA A 268 44.49 -13.32 10.58
CA ALA A 268 45.70 -14.13 10.37
C ALA A 268 46.79 -13.82 11.40
N ARG A 269 46.56 -14.14 12.69
CA ARG A 269 47.68 -14.24 13.64
C ARG A 269 47.42 -15.16 14.84
N ARG A 270 47.32 -16.48 14.62
CA ARG A 270 47.65 -17.45 15.69
C ARG A 270 47.90 -18.88 15.18
N ASN A 271 49.11 -19.19 14.70
CA ASN A 271 49.75 -20.50 14.98
C ASN A 271 51.20 -20.60 14.46
N ARG A 272 52.17 -20.47 15.38
CA ARG A 272 53.50 -21.10 15.39
C ARG A 272 53.89 -21.17 16.86
N SER A 273 54.39 -22.24 17.45
CA SER A 273 54.77 -23.56 16.95
C SER A 273 54.99 -24.43 18.20
N ARG A 274 54.52 -25.68 18.16
CA ARG A 274 55.12 -26.76 18.94
C ARG A 274 56.46 -27.11 18.31
N ARG A 275 57.54 -26.99 19.06
CA ARG A 275 58.70 -27.89 19.11
C ARG A 275 59.58 -27.48 20.27
#